data_AF-A0A1S1Q013-F1
#
_entry.id   AF-A0A1S1Q013-F1
#
_cell.length_a   1.000
_cell.length_b   1.000
_cell.length_c   1.000
_cell.angle_alpha   90.00
_cell.angle_beta   90.00
_cell.angle_gamma   90.00
#
_symmetry.space_group_name_H-M   'P 1'
#
loop_
_entity.id
_entity.type
_entity.pdbx_description
1 polymer ?
#
loop_
_entity_poly.entity_id
_entity_poly.type
_entity_poly.pdbx_seq_one_letter_code
_entity_poly.pdbx_strand_id
1 'polypeptide(L)'
;MSTGSAPPPLNIRCLTETPKDYGDYGKLLSPHPVDGEIAALLREVEAFDRFPELIGALTPRVGWEALWVFAWRAATFAVRRRDPELLRAGLVAIGVASRNSLDYRDELVALAMLWHSAGLLDLDAEEEVRAAAAKLPLFVGTARHAPPSEAEADRLTCWLERSPRNQSLAVMGLREGKEKSGFRYVQHL
;
A
#
# COMPACT_ATOMS: atom_id res chain seq x y z
N MET A 1 0.27 22.91 -33.52
CA MET A 1 -1.02 22.88 -32.81
C MET A 1 -1.29 21.43 -32.44
N SER A 2 -0.91 21.03 -31.22
CA SER A 2 -1.13 19.66 -30.72
C SER A 2 -2.56 19.57 -30.21
N THR A 3 -3.40 18.77 -30.86
CA THR A 3 -4.73 18.42 -30.37
C THR A 3 -4.56 17.43 -29.22
N GLY A 4 -4.45 17.97 -28.01
CA GLY A 4 -4.49 17.21 -26.77
C GLY A 4 -5.85 16.56 -26.61
N SER A 5 -6.01 15.32 -27.07
CA SER A 5 -7.20 14.53 -26.80
C SER A 5 -7.26 14.29 -25.29
N ALA A 6 -8.31 14.78 -24.64
CA ALA A 6 -8.58 14.45 -23.25
C ALA A 6 -8.66 12.93 -23.09
N PRO A 7 -8.08 12.35 -22.02
CA PRO A 7 -8.17 10.92 -21.77
C PRO A 7 -9.63 10.53 -21.49
N PRO A 8 -10.03 9.28 -21.82
CA PRO A 8 -11.41 8.84 -21.66
C PRO A 8 -11.86 8.91 -20.20
N PRO A 9 -13.14 9.23 -19.94
CA PRO A 9 -13.68 9.24 -18.59
C PRO A 9 -13.60 7.83 -17.96
N LEU A 10 -13.22 7.79 -16.68
CA LEU A 10 -13.30 6.58 -15.86
C LEU A 10 -14.72 6.00 -15.98
N ASN A 11 -14.84 4.70 -16.24
CA ASN A 11 -16.13 4.06 -16.46
C ASN A 11 -16.88 3.90 -15.12
N ILE A 12 -17.68 4.93 -14.78
CA ILE A 12 -18.42 5.08 -13.51
C ILE A 12 -19.44 3.95 -13.26
N ARG A 13 -19.83 3.18 -14.27
CA ARG A 13 -20.86 2.12 -14.11
C ARG A 13 -20.40 0.92 -13.29
N CYS A 14 -19.10 0.65 -13.16
CA CYS A 14 -18.58 -0.39 -12.26
C CYS A 14 -18.55 0.02 -10.77
N LEU A 15 -18.96 1.26 -10.43
CA LEU A 15 -18.82 1.86 -9.09
C LEU A 15 -20.02 1.64 -8.16
N THR A 16 -20.94 0.73 -8.49
CA THR A 16 -22.17 0.47 -7.70
C THR A 16 -22.20 -0.91 -7.03
N GLU A 17 -21.16 -1.73 -7.19
CA GLU A 17 -21.06 -3.03 -6.53
C GLU A 17 -20.66 -2.87 -5.07
N THR A 18 -21.42 -3.50 -4.18
CA THR A 18 -21.13 -3.63 -2.74
C THR A 18 -19.71 -4.15 -2.48
N PRO A 19 -19.04 -3.76 -1.37
CA PRO A 19 -17.74 -4.30 -1.01
C PRO A 19 -17.81 -5.84 -1.04
N LYS A 20 -16.92 -6.49 -1.78
CA LYS A 20 -16.85 -7.96 -1.77
C LYS A 20 -16.46 -8.43 -0.37
N ASP A 21 -17.06 -9.50 0.12
CA ASP A 21 -16.63 -10.14 1.37
C ASP A 21 -15.22 -10.71 1.17
N TYR A 22 -14.25 -10.14 1.88
CA TYR A 22 -12.83 -10.53 1.85
C TYR A 22 -12.45 -11.45 3.02
N GLY A 23 -13.42 -12.12 3.67
CA GLY A 23 -13.23 -12.87 4.92
C GLY A 23 -12.08 -13.89 4.98
N ASP A 24 -11.60 -14.38 3.83
CA ASP A 24 -10.44 -15.31 3.73
C ASP A 24 -9.17 -14.66 3.14
N TYR A 25 -9.24 -13.42 2.67
CA TYR A 25 -8.14 -12.71 2.00
C TYR A 25 -6.90 -12.54 2.89
N GLY A 26 -7.11 -12.31 4.19
CA GLY A 26 -6.05 -12.21 5.19
C GLY A 26 -5.57 -13.55 5.76
N LYS A 27 -6.29 -14.66 5.50
CA LYS A 27 -6.02 -15.96 6.16
C LYS A 27 -5.08 -16.88 5.38
N LEU A 28 -4.87 -16.63 4.09
CA LEU A 28 -4.10 -17.52 3.21
C LEU A 28 -2.94 -16.81 2.52
N LEU A 29 -1.70 -17.23 2.81
CA LEU A 29 -0.48 -16.83 2.07
C LEU A 29 -0.34 -17.51 0.69
N SER A 30 -1.46 -17.75 0.03
CA SER A 30 -1.56 -18.22 -1.37
C SER A 30 -1.91 -17.04 -2.28
N PRO A 31 -1.43 -17.01 -3.55
CA PRO A 31 -1.84 -15.99 -4.51
C PRO A 31 -3.36 -15.83 -4.52
N HIS A 32 -3.85 -14.60 -4.39
CA HIS A 32 -5.29 -14.33 -4.37
C HIS A 32 -5.64 -13.39 -5.53
N PRO A 33 -6.73 -13.63 -6.30
CA PRO A 33 -7.09 -12.80 -7.46
C PRO A 33 -7.22 -11.30 -7.12
N VAL A 34 -7.67 -11.00 -5.91
CA VAL A 34 -7.80 -9.62 -5.37
C VAL A 34 -6.48 -8.86 -5.36
N ASP A 35 -5.34 -9.55 -5.20
CA ASP A 35 -4.03 -8.89 -5.30
C ASP A 35 -3.83 -8.28 -6.68
N GLY A 36 -4.25 -8.99 -7.73
CA GLY A 36 -4.19 -8.51 -9.11
C GLY A 36 -5.17 -7.37 -9.37
N GLU A 37 -6.38 -7.44 -8.80
CA GLU A 37 -7.38 -6.37 -8.89
C GLU A 37 -6.86 -5.08 -8.24
N ILE A 38 -6.35 -5.16 -7.00
CA ILE A 38 -5.80 -4.00 -6.29
C ILE A 38 -4.57 -3.44 -7.01
N ALA A 39 -3.63 -4.30 -7.44
CA ALA A 39 -2.44 -3.85 -8.15
C ALA A 39 -2.75 -3.22 -9.52
N ALA A 40 -3.80 -3.67 -10.22
CA ALA A 40 -4.26 -3.04 -11.45
C ALA A 40 -4.85 -1.66 -11.18
N LEU A 41 -5.72 -1.55 -10.17
CA LEU A 41 -6.31 -0.27 -9.77
C LEU A 41 -5.25 0.75 -9.35
N LEU A 42 -4.24 0.33 -8.59
CA LEU A 42 -3.14 1.21 -8.19
C LEU A 42 -2.25 1.63 -9.37
N ARG A 43 -2.08 0.80 -10.41
CA ARG A 43 -1.33 1.19 -11.62
C ARG A 43 -2.11 2.17 -12.50
N GLU A 44 -3.41 1.99 -12.65
CA GLU A 44 -4.26 2.95 -13.36
C GLU A 44 -4.18 4.34 -12.73
N VAL A 45 -3.98 4.41 -11.42
CA VAL A 45 -3.81 5.66 -10.67
C VAL A 45 -2.51 6.35 -10.98
N GLU A 46 -1.40 5.61 -11.09
CA GLU A 46 -0.11 6.21 -11.43
C GLU A 46 -0.13 6.91 -12.79
N ALA A 47 -1.03 6.50 -13.68
CA ALA A 47 -1.21 7.09 -15.00
C ALA A 47 -2.14 8.31 -15.04
N PHE A 48 -2.91 8.58 -13.97
CA PHE A 48 -3.87 9.69 -13.91
C PHE A 48 -3.57 10.54 -12.68
N ASP A 49 -3.33 11.84 -12.85
CA ASP A 49 -3.17 12.84 -11.75
C ASP A 49 -4.44 13.03 -10.86
N ARG A 50 -5.28 12.00 -10.72
CA ARG A 50 -6.64 11.98 -10.18
C ARG A 50 -6.76 11.13 -8.92
N PHE A 51 -5.76 11.24 -8.07
CA PHE A 51 -5.66 10.50 -6.82
C PHE A 51 -6.83 10.76 -5.84
N PRO A 52 -7.44 11.97 -5.75
CA PRO A 52 -8.63 12.17 -4.91
C PRO A 52 -9.84 11.33 -5.37
N GLU A 53 -10.08 11.22 -6.67
CA GLU A 53 -11.17 10.40 -7.22
C GLU A 53 -10.93 8.91 -7.04
N LEU A 54 -9.66 8.50 -7.00
CA LEU A 54 -9.25 7.16 -6.64
C LEU A 54 -9.71 6.77 -5.24
N ILE A 55 -9.42 7.60 -4.22
CA ILE A 55 -9.78 7.28 -2.83
C ILE A 55 -11.30 7.10 -2.72
N GLY A 56 -12.06 7.97 -3.39
CA GLY A 56 -13.51 7.86 -3.48
C GLY A 56 -14.00 6.58 -4.17
N ALA A 57 -13.23 6.02 -5.11
CA ALA A 57 -13.59 4.81 -5.87
C ALA A 57 -13.07 3.50 -5.25
N LEU A 58 -11.87 3.51 -4.65
CA LEU A 58 -11.25 2.32 -4.03
C LEU A 58 -11.92 1.97 -2.71
N THR A 59 -12.18 2.98 -1.87
CA THR A 59 -12.67 2.75 -0.50
C THR A 59 -14.00 2.00 -0.47
N PRO A 60 -15.00 2.30 -1.33
CA PRO A 60 -16.24 1.52 -1.40
C PRO A 60 -16.08 0.11 -1.99
N ARG A 61 -15.07 -0.13 -2.83
CA ARG A 61 -14.89 -1.40 -3.57
C ARG A 61 -14.12 -2.44 -2.79
N VAL A 62 -13.05 -2.01 -2.12
CA VAL A 62 -12.08 -2.91 -1.48
C VAL A 62 -12.06 -2.73 0.04
N GLY A 63 -12.40 -1.53 0.54
CA GLY A 63 -12.21 -1.17 1.94
C GLY A 63 -10.74 -0.88 2.28
N TRP A 64 -10.51 -0.06 3.31
CA TRP A 64 -9.16 0.30 3.76
C TRP A 64 -8.41 -0.89 4.38
N GLU A 65 -9.14 -1.81 5.03
CA GLU A 65 -8.60 -3.06 5.60
C GLU A 65 -7.95 -3.93 4.53
N ALA A 66 -8.57 -4.05 3.35
CA ALA A 66 -8.03 -4.86 2.27
C ALA A 66 -6.75 -4.26 1.66
N LEU A 67 -6.61 -2.93 1.63
CA LEU A 67 -5.37 -2.28 1.17
C LEU A 67 -4.21 -2.54 2.13
N TRP A 68 -4.48 -2.56 3.43
CA TRP A 68 -3.50 -2.96 4.44
C TRP A 68 -3.10 -4.44 4.29
N VAL A 69 -4.08 -5.35 4.18
CA VAL A 69 -3.81 -6.77 3.93
C VAL A 69 -3.05 -6.96 2.62
N PHE A 70 -3.39 -6.21 1.57
CA PHE A 70 -2.66 -6.23 0.31
C PHE A 70 -1.20 -5.81 0.49
N ALA A 71 -0.91 -4.75 1.24
CA ALA A 71 0.47 -4.31 1.50
C ALA A 71 1.33 -5.41 2.15
N TRP A 72 0.77 -6.15 3.12
CA TRP A 72 1.43 -7.31 3.74
C TRP A 72 1.74 -8.42 2.73
N ARG A 73 0.74 -8.74 1.90
CA ARG A 73 0.86 -9.77 0.88
C ARG A 73 1.85 -9.36 -0.20
N ALA A 74 1.82 -8.09 -0.62
CA ALA A 74 2.70 -7.50 -1.60
C ALA A 74 4.17 -7.60 -1.18
N ALA A 75 4.50 -7.27 0.08
CA ALA A 75 5.86 -7.45 0.60
C ALA A 75 6.35 -8.90 0.45
N THR A 76 5.51 -9.88 0.82
CA THR A 76 5.89 -11.29 0.70
C THR A 76 6.03 -11.74 -0.76
N PHE A 77 5.05 -11.40 -1.61
CA PHE A 77 5.03 -11.87 -2.99
C PHE A 77 6.01 -11.13 -3.89
N ALA A 78 6.34 -9.88 -3.60
CA ALA A 78 7.37 -9.13 -4.31
C ALA A 78 8.72 -9.84 -4.20
N VAL A 79 9.12 -10.23 -2.97
CA VAL A 79 10.34 -11.01 -2.76
C VAL A 79 10.24 -12.40 -3.40
N ARG A 80 9.13 -13.11 -3.16
CA ARG A 80 8.92 -14.48 -3.66
C ARG A 80 8.98 -14.56 -5.19
N ARG A 81 8.51 -13.52 -5.89
CA ARG A 81 8.42 -13.47 -7.35
C ARG A 81 9.51 -12.61 -8.00
N ARG A 82 10.38 -11.96 -7.22
CA ARG A 82 11.33 -10.94 -7.71
C ARG A 82 10.62 -9.85 -8.51
N ASP A 83 9.55 -9.29 -7.95
CA ASP A 83 8.64 -8.35 -8.60
C ASP A 83 8.65 -6.98 -7.88
N PRO A 84 9.48 -6.02 -8.32
CA PRO A 84 9.53 -4.66 -7.76
C PRO A 84 8.22 -3.88 -7.94
N GLU A 85 7.45 -4.15 -8.99
CA GLU A 85 6.19 -3.43 -9.23
C GLU A 85 5.16 -3.78 -8.15
N LEU A 86 5.16 -5.02 -7.69
CA LEU A 86 4.30 -5.45 -6.59
C LEU A 86 4.70 -4.78 -5.27
N LEU A 87 6.01 -4.58 -5.02
CA LEU A 87 6.51 -3.82 -3.87
C LEU A 87 5.98 -2.38 -3.90
N ARG A 88 6.15 -1.70 -5.04
CA ARG A 88 5.71 -0.31 -5.26
C ARG A 88 4.21 -0.15 -5.05
N ALA A 89 3.42 -1.08 -5.60
CA ALA A 89 1.98 -1.12 -5.37
C ALA A 89 1.66 -1.28 -3.87
N GLY A 90 2.40 -2.11 -3.14
CA GLY A 90 2.24 -2.26 -1.69
C GLY A 90 2.52 -0.97 -0.90
N LEU A 91 3.56 -0.22 -1.29
CA LEU A 91 3.91 1.07 -0.67
C LEU A 91 2.83 2.14 -0.90
N VAL A 92 2.29 2.22 -2.12
CA VAL A 92 1.16 3.13 -2.41
C VAL A 92 -0.08 2.70 -1.63
N ALA A 93 -0.38 1.39 -1.59
CA ALA A 93 -1.55 0.86 -0.87
C ALA A 93 -1.53 1.20 0.62
N ILE A 94 -0.37 1.05 1.30
CA ILE A 94 -0.27 1.37 2.72
C ILE A 94 -0.32 2.88 2.97
N GLY A 95 0.24 3.69 2.07
CA GLY A 95 0.08 5.14 2.09
C GLY A 95 -1.39 5.57 1.98
N VAL A 96 -2.17 4.88 1.16
CA VAL A 96 -3.63 5.09 1.08
C VAL A 96 -4.34 4.63 2.35
N ALA A 97 -4.06 3.41 2.82
CA ALA A 97 -4.74 2.82 3.97
C ALA A 97 -4.49 3.62 5.26
N SER A 98 -3.26 4.10 5.45
CA SER A 98 -2.84 4.83 6.65
C SER A 98 -3.62 6.12 6.92
N ARG A 99 -4.23 6.68 5.89
CA ARG A 99 -5.04 7.91 5.99
C ARG A 99 -6.43 7.67 6.59
N ASN A 100 -6.90 6.42 6.60
CA ASN A 100 -8.22 6.03 7.10
C ASN A 100 -8.17 5.02 8.25
N SER A 101 -6.97 4.51 8.57
CA SER A 101 -6.78 3.54 9.64
C SER A 101 -6.91 4.18 11.02
N LEU A 102 -7.57 3.46 11.92
CA LEU A 102 -7.70 3.80 13.34
C LEU A 102 -6.51 3.30 14.18
N ASP A 103 -5.71 2.35 13.68
CA ASP A 103 -4.56 1.79 14.38
C ASP A 103 -3.29 1.88 13.53
N TYR A 104 -2.39 2.77 13.93
CA TYR A 104 -1.12 2.99 13.22
C TYR A 104 -0.12 1.83 13.38
N ARG A 105 -0.32 0.93 14.36
CA ARG A 105 0.62 -0.18 14.63
C ARG A 105 0.63 -1.20 13.51
N ASP A 106 -0.55 -1.48 12.96
CA ASP A 106 -0.74 -2.38 11.83
C ASP A 106 -0.01 -1.89 10.58
N GLU A 107 0.03 -0.58 10.38
CA GLU A 107 0.78 0.04 9.29
C GLU A 107 2.29 -0.07 9.47
N LEU A 108 2.78 0.11 10.69
CA LEU A 108 4.21 -0.03 10.98
C LEU A 108 4.71 -1.44 10.65
N VAL A 109 3.88 -2.46 10.88
CA VAL A 109 4.19 -3.84 10.48
C VAL A 109 4.30 -3.95 8.96
N ALA A 110 3.33 -3.41 8.21
CA ALA A 110 3.35 -3.42 6.74
C ALA A 110 4.58 -2.70 6.17
N LEU A 111 4.88 -1.52 6.71
CA LEU A 111 6.02 -0.70 6.30
C LEU A 111 7.35 -1.39 6.58
N ALA A 112 7.50 -2.03 7.74
CA ALA A 112 8.70 -2.80 8.05
C ALA A 112 8.91 -3.95 7.05
N MET A 113 7.84 -4.64 6.67
CA MET A 113 7.89 -5.72 5.69
C MET A 113 8.28 -5.20 4.30
N LEU A 114 7.65 -4.13 3.82
CA LEU A 114 7.97 -3.53 2.51
C LEU A 114 9.40 -2.94 2.49
N TRP A 115 9.79 -2.23 3.53
CA TRP A 115 11.15 -1.70 3.69
C TRP A 115 12.22 -2.80 3.60
N HIS A 116 12.01 -3.89 4.35
CA HIS A 116 12.91 -5.03 4.32
C HIS A 116 12.89 -5.76 2.97
N SER A 117 11.71 -5.86 2.34
CA SER A 117 11.55 -6.48 1.03
C SER A 117 12.32 -5.75 -0.06
N ALA A 118 12.39 -4.41 -0.01
CA ALA A 118 13.20 -3.62 -0.93
C ALA A 118 14.67 -4.04 -0.89
N GLY A 119 15.24 -4.23 0.30
CA GLY A 119 16.60 -4.72 0.47
C GLY A 119 16.82 -6.14 -0.10
N LEU A 120 15.84 -7.04 0.08
CA LEU A 120 15.90 -8.40 -0.50
C LEU A 120 15.77 -8.43 -2.04
N LEU A 121 15.29 -7.32 -2.62
CA LEU A 121 15.16 -7.11 -4.06
C LEU A 121 16.32 -6.29 -4.63
N ASP A 122 17.34 -5.98 -3.83
CA ASP A 122 18.48 -5.13 -4.21
C ASP A 122 18.07 -3.71 -4.66
N LEU A 123 17.01 -3.17 -4.04
CA LEU A 123 16.48 -1.81 -4.29
C LEU A 123 16.89 -0.84 -3.17
N ASP A 124 16.92 0.46 -3.50
CA ASP A 124 17.03 1.51 -2.49
C ASP A 124 15.66 1.73 -1.82
N ALA A 125 15.51 1.19 -0.61
CA ALA A 125 14.26 1.29 0.15
C ALA A 125 13.82 2.73 0.43
N GLU A 126 14.77 3.65 0.59
CA GLU A 126 14.51 5.05 0.86
C GLU A 126 13.94 5.75 -0.38
N GLU A 127 14.53 5.48 -1.54
CA GLU A 127 14.04 5.97 -2.84
C GLU A 127 12.63 5.45 -3.13
N GLU A 128 12.39 4.15 -2.93
CA GLU A 128 11.07 3.54 -3.19
C GLU A 128 9.97 4.12 -2.28
N VAL A 129 10.27 4.36 -0.99
CA VAL A 129 9.33 5.02 -0.07
C VAL A 129 9.06 6.47 -0.48
N ARG A 130 10.09 7.22 -0.87
CA ARG A 130 9.90 8.59 -1.37
C ARG A 130 9.08 8.64 -2.65
N ALA A 131 9.35 7.73 -3.58
CA ALA A 131 8.62 7.63 -4.83
C ALA A 131 7.14 7.30 -4.58
N ALA A 132 6.85 6.41 -3.62
CA ALA A 132 5.48 6.13 -3.21
C ALA A 132 4.82 7.36 -2.57
N ALA A 133 5.49 8.03 -1.62
CA ALA A 133 4.98 9.22 -0.95
C ALA A 133 4.65 10.36 -1.93
N ALA A 134 5.53 10.59 -2.92
CA ALA A 134 5.34 11.61 -3.94
C ALA A 134 4.10 11.39 -4.83
N LYS A 135 3.62 10.14 -4.95
CA LYS A 135 2.39 9.80 -5.68
C LYS A 135 1.12 10.11 -4.87
N LEU A 136 1.24 10.32 -3.57
CA LEU A 136 0.10 10.58 -2.71
C LEU A 136 -0.10 12.10 -2.59
N PRO A 137 -1.27 12.66 -2.94
CA PRO A 137 -1.53 14.07 -2.78
C PRO A 137 -1.41 14.43 -1.29
N LEU A 138 -0.83 15.60 -1.02
CA LEU A 138 -0.96 16.29 0.26
C LEU A 138 -2.44 16.59 0.45
N PHE A 139 -3.12 15.81 1.28
CA PHE A 139 -4.53 16.00 1.52
C PHE A 139 -4.70 16.99 2.66
N VAL A 140 -4.93 18.27 2.30
CA VAL A 140 -5.46 19.25 3.25
C VAL A 140 -6.86 18.77 3.64
N GLY A 141 -7.01 18.41 4.91
CA GLY A 141 -8.09 17.58 5.46
C GLY A 141 -9.51 17.76 4.89
N THR A 142 -10.17 16.62 4.62
CA THR A 142 -11.65 16.51 4.65
C THR A 142 -12.15 15.62 5.77
N ALA A 143 -11.26 15.20 6.68
CA ALA A 143 -11.67 14.56 7.92
C ALA A 143 -12.54 15.56 8.69
N ARG A 144 -13.84 15.28 8.76
CA ARG A 144 -14.91 16.12 9.34
C ARG A 144 -14.66 16.53 10.81
N HIS A 145 -13.55 16.11 11.43
CA HIS A 145 -13.23 16.32 12.85
C HIS A 145 -11.74 16.57 13.16
N ALA A 146 -10.85 16.77 12.19
CA ALA A 146 -9.45 17.08 12.47
C ALA A 146 -9.13 18.55 12.11
N PRO A 147 -8.72 19.40 13.07
CA PRO A 147 -8.26 20.75 12.74
C PRO A 147 -6.98 20.66 11.89
N PRO A 148 -6.84 21.51 10.86
CA PRO A 148 -5.64 21.56 10.04
C PRO A 148 -4.58 22.34 10.81
N SER A 149 -3.79 21.66 11.64
CA SER A 149 -2.61 22.28 12.24
C SER A 149 -1.52 21.25 12.51
N GLU A 150 -0.33 21.60 12.04
CA GLU A 150 0.97 20.94 12.24
C GLU A 150 1.23 19.70 11.37
N ALA A 151 1.91 19.96 10.24
CA ALA A 151 2.60 18.99 9.40
C ALA A 151 1.79 17.73 9.05
N GLU A 152 1.04 17.80 7.94
CA GLU A 152 0.57 16.64 7.19
C GLU A 152 1.76 15.88 6.56
N ALA A 153 2.73 15.48 7.38
CA ALA A 153 3.78 14.58 6.99
C ALA A 153 3.11 13.24 6.68
N ASP A 154 3.13 12.86 5.41
CA ASP A 154 2.71 11.55 4.97
C ASP A 154 3.39 10.48 5.84
N ARG A 155 2.64 9.48 6.33
CA ARG A 155 3.17 8.49 7.28
C ARG A 155 4.35 7.70 6.67
N LEU A 156 4.41 7.63 5.33
CA LEU A 156 5.57 7.14 4.59
C LEU A 156 6.82 8.00 4.82
N THR A 157 6.69 9.33 4.82
CA THR A 157 7.81 10.23 5.10
C THR A 157 8.26 10.11 6.56
N CYS A 158 7.32 10.02 7.52
CA CYS A 158 7.66 9.79 8.93
C CYS A 158 8.37 8.44 9.16
N TRP A 159 8.16 7.44 8.30
CA TRP A 159 8.89 6.17 8.38
C TRP A 159 10.41 6.37 8.18
N LEU A 160 10.80 7.29 7.30
CA LEU A 160 12.20 7.57 6.98
C LEU A 160 12.97 8.20 8.15
N GLU A 161 12.26 8.89 9.04
CA GLU A 161 12.85 9.56 10.22
C GLU A 161 13.10 8.58 11.39
N ARG A 162 12.64 7.33 11.27
CA ARG A 162 12.80 6.31 12.32
C ARG A 162 14.24 5.80 12.35
N SER A 163 14.71 5.46 13.55
CA SER A 163 16.01 4.79 13.70
C SER A 163 16.01 3.43 12.97
N PRO A 164 17.17 2.93 12.51
CA PRO A 164 17.25 1.63 11.81
C PRO A 164 16.63 0.47 12.62
N ARG A 165 16.80 0.49 13.95
CA ARG A 165 16.16 -0.48 14.86
C ARG A 165 14.63 -0.40 14.76
N ASN A 166 14.07 0.80 14.73
CA ASN A 166 12.63 1.05 14.67
C ASN A 166 12.03 0.85 13.27
N GLN A 167 12.85 0.63 12.26
CA GLN A 167 12.47 0.20 10.91
C GLN A 167 12.56 -1.33 10.72
N SER A 168 13.16 -2.04 11.68
CA SER A 168 13.44 -3.48 11.56
C SER A 168 12.21 -4.36 11.80
N LEU A 169 12.18 -5.51 11.13
CA LEU A 169 11.20 -6.57 11.35
C LEU A 169 11.17 -7.05 12.81
N ALA A 170 12.34 -7.13 13.46
CA ALA A 170 12.48 -7.68 14.80
C ALA A 170 11.68 -6.89 15.84
N VAL A 171 11.67 -5.55 15.74
CA VAL A 171 10.85 -4.69 16.62
C VAL A 171 9.35 -4.86 16.36
N MET A 172 8.97 -5.25 15.14
CA MET A 172 7.59 -5.61 14.79
C MET A 172 7.23 -7.05 15.16
N GLY A 173 8.12 -7.77 15.86
CA GLY A 173 7.90 -9.17 16.20
C GLY A 173 7.87 -10.08 14.98
N LEU A 174 8.58 -9.71 13.91
CA LEU A 174 8.64 -10.47 12.66
C LEU A 174 10.06 -10.95 12.36
N ARG A 175 10.14 -12.01 11.56
CA ARG A 175 11.37 -12.48 10.91
C ARG A 175 11.06 -13.08 9.55
N GLU A 176 12.11 -13.28 8.76
CA GLU A 176 12.02 -14.10 7.57
C GLU A 176 11.76 -15.57 7.91
N GLY A 177 11.04 -16.24 7.02
CA GLY A 177 10.75 -17.65 7.06
C GLY A 177 10.63 -18.22 5.65
N LYS A 178 10.54 -19.55 5.58
CA LYS A 178 10.38 -20.28 4.32
C LYS A 178 9.27 -21.31 4.47
N GLU A 179 8.45 -21.43 3.44
CA GLU A 179 7.44 -22.48 3.28
C GLU A 179 7.58 -23.15 1.90
N LYS A 180 6.72 -24.12 1.58
CA LYS A 180 6.78 -24.87 0.30
C LYS A 180 6.76 -23.95 -0.93
N SER A 181 6.03 -22.85 -0.85
CA SER A 181 5.90 -21.81 -1.88
C SER A 181 7.03 -20.77 -1.87
N GLY A 182 8.02 -20.87 -0.98
CA GLY A 182 9.18 -19.99 -0.92
C GLY A 182 9.17 -19.03 0.28
N PHE A 183 9.60 -17.79 0.03
CA PHE A 183 9.75 -16.75 1.06
C PHE A 183 8.43 -16.40 1.74
N ARG A 184 8.46 -16.16 3.06
CA ARG A 184 7.36 -15.54 3.82
C ARG A 184 7.87 -14.81 5.04
N TYR A 185 7.11 -13.84 5.54
CA TYR A 185 7.28 -13.34 6.90
C TYR A 185 6.55 -14.23 7.90
N VAL A 186 7.13 -14.39 9.10
CA VAL A 186 6.54 -15.11 10.23
C VAL A 186 6.73 -14.34 11.53
N GLN A 187 5.81 -14.53 12.47
CA GLN A 187 5.96 -13.97 13.81
C GLN A 187 7.13 -14.60 14.56
N HIS A 188 7.83 -13.76 15.31
CA HIS A 188 8.82 -14.13 16.29
C HIS A 188 8.05 -14.59 17.54
N LEU A 189 7.90 -15.91 17.70
CA LEU A 189 7.38 -16.51 18.93
C LEU A 189 8.38 -16.33 20.09
#